data_AF-A0A956KFA6-F1
#
_entry.id   AF-A0A956KFA6-F1
#
_cell.length_a   1.000
_cell.length_b   1.000
_cell.length_c   1.000
_cell.angle_alpha   90.00
_cell.angle_beta   90.00
_cell.angle_gamma   90.00
#
_symmetry.space_group_name_H-M   'P 1'
#
loop_
_entity.id
_entity.type
_entity.pdbx_description
1 polymer ?
#
loop_
_entity_poly.entity_id
_entity_poly.type
_entity_poly.pdbx_seq_one_letter_code
_entity_poly.pdbx_strand_id
1 'polypeptide(L)'
;MLLGVGAVAALTGQSLSQRTDVPPPICTIARGAQIAGRSGLMIAPRGEFEVLLGPRRRSMLGVQLQPSFAVFGDGPRGDQCSDGTTPWTNLGVRRRWQFQIQLGLNYGFRF
;
A
#
# COMPACT_ATOMS: atom_id res chain seq x y z
N MET A 1 -19.89 1.71 -23.84
CA MET A 1 -19.48 2.20 -22.51
C MET A 1 -19.72 1.05 -21.56
N LEU A 2 -18.72 0.73 -20.75
CA LEU A 2 -18.78 -0.33 -19.76
C LEU A 2 -18.45 0.28 -18.39
N LEU A 3 -19.22 -0.11 -17.38
CA LEU A 3 -19.00 0.23 -15.99
C LEU A 3 -18.70 -1.06 -15.24
N GLY A 4 -17.55 -1.11 -14.57
CA GLY A 4 -17.12 -2.22 -13.75
C GLY A 4 -17.04 -1.80 -12.29
N VAL A 5 -17.43 -2.70 -11.40
CA VAL A 5 -17.23 -2.55 -9.95
C VAL A 5 -16.64 -3.85 -9.42
N GLY A 6 -15.70 -3.74 -8.49
CA GLY A 6 -15.15 -4.88 -7.79
C GLY A 6 -14.49 -4.47 -6.49
N ALA A 7 -13.73 -5.37 -5.89
CA ALA A 7 -12.89 -5.07 -4.75
C ALA A 7 -11.67 -5.99 -4.70
N VAL A 8 -10.63 -5.53 -4.03
CA VAL A 8 -9.45 -6.31 -3.67
C VAL A 8 -9.38 -6.38 -2.16
N ALA A 9 -9.19 -7.58 -1.62
CA ALA A 9 -8.74 -7.82 -0.26
C ALA A 9 -7.36 -8.46 -0.32
N ALA A 10 -6.39 -7.92 0.41
CA ALA A 10 -5.01 -8.38 0.33
C ALA A 10 -4.32 -8.31 1.69
N LEU A 11 -3.35 -9.21 1.89
CA LEU A 11 -2.31 -9.00 2.88
C LEU A 11 -1.36 -7.92 2.37
N THR A 12 -0.96 -7.01 3.25
CA THR A 12 -0.04 -5.92 2.93
C THR A 12 1.07 -5.83 3.97
N GLY A 13 2.18 -5.22 3.60
CA GLY A 13 3.33 -5.04 4.47
C GLY A 13 3.91 -3.64 4.28
N GLN A 14 4.40 -3.07 5.38
CA GLN A 14 5.21 -1.87 5.36
C GLN A 14 6.55 -2.18 6.02
N SER A 15 7.62 -1.74 5.40
CA SER A 15 8.94 -1.70 5.99
C SER A 15 9.42 -0.27 6.07
N LEU A 16 10.21 0.02 7.10
CA LEU A 16 10.97 1.23 7.18
C LEU A 16 12.44 0.86 7.19
N SER A 17 13.17 1.41 6.23
CA SER A 17 14.63 1.26 6.16
C SER A 17 15.28 2.59 6.46
N GLN A 18 16.45 2.51 7.09
CA GLN A 18 17.26 3.67 7.38
C GLN A 18 18.05 4.08 6.14
N ARG A 19 18.31 5.38 6.02
CA ARG A 19 19.36 5.85 5.11
C ARG A 19 20.74 5.56 5.70
N THR A 20 21.72 5.31 4.84
CA THR A 20 23.08 4.91 5.22
C THR A 20 23.93 6.05 5.80
N ASP A 21 23.47 7.30 5.71
CA ASP A 21 24.16 8.52 6.12
C ASP A 21 23.73 9.05 7.50
N VAL A 22 22.75 8.42 8.15
CA VAL A 22 22.21 8.82 9.45
C VAL A 22 22.63 7.78 10.51
N PRO A 23 22.90 8.16 11.77
CA PRO A 23 23.14 7.19 12.85
C PRO A 23 21.95 6.26 13.08
N PRO A 24 22.16 4.97 13.42
CA PRO A 24 21.08 4.02 13.65
C PRO A 24 20.13 4.46 14.77
N PRO A 25 18.80 4.32 14.59
CA PRO A 25 17.87 4.60 15.66
C PRO A 25 18.08 3.61 16.81
N ILE A 26 17.76 4.04 18.02
CA ILE A 26 17.92 3.25 19.25
C ILE A 26 17.12 1.94 19.20
N CYS A 27 16.11 1.83 18.34
CA CYS A 27 15.16 0.72 18.29
C CYS A 27 15.04 0.22 16.84
N THR A 28 15.73 -0.87 16.53
CA THR A 28 15.73 -1.55 15.21
C THR A 28 15.30 -3.01 15.33
N ILE A 29 14.97 -3.62 14.19
CA ILE A 29 14.71 -5.06 14.08
C ILE A 29 15.92 -5.66 13.34
N ALA A 30 16.80 -6.36 14.06
CA ALA A 30 18.06 -6.95 13.60
C ALA A 30 19.26 -5.97 13.41
N ARG A 31 20.47 -6.56 13.36
CA ARG A 31 21.77 -5.88 13.16
C ARG A 31 21.96 -5.41 11.70
N GLY A 32 21.15 -4.47 11.21
CA GLY A 32 21.25 -3.99 9.83
C GLY A 32 20.12 -3.03 9.44
N ALA A 33 20.24 -2.41 8.27
CA ALA A 33 19.54 -1.20 7.78
C ALA A 33 17.98 -1.15 7.86
N GLN A 34 17.31 -2.25 8.23
CA GLN A 34 15.86 -2.26 8.40
C GLN A 34 15.48 -1.87 9.83
N ILE A 35 14.83 -0.72 9.97
CA ILE A 35 14.43 -0.17 11.27
C ILE A 35 13.17 -0.89 11.77
N ALA A 36 12.22 -1.16 10.88
CA ALA A 36 10.91 -1.71 11.25
C ALA A 36 10.24 -2.48 10.11
N GLY A 37 9.39 -3.44 10.45
CA GLY A 37 8.47 -4.11 9.53
C GLY A 37 7.12 -4.33 10.22
N ARG A 38 6.01 -4.15 9.50
CA ARG A 38 4.68 -4.52 9.99
C ARG A 38 3.83 -5.07 8.86
N SER A 39 3.06 -6.11 9.15
CA SER A 39 2.05 -6.66 8.25
C SER A 39 0.68 -6.05 8.56
N GLY A 40 -0.22 -6.17 7.60
CA GLY A 40 -1.57 -5.64 7.70
C GLY A 40 -2.52 -6.28 6.69
N LEU A 41 -3.76 -5.82 6.75
CA LEU A 41 -4.82 -6.16 5.81
C LEU A 41 -5.22 -4.89 5.06
N MET A 42 -5.49 -5.04 3.78
CA MET A 42 -5.97 -3.98 2.90
C MET A 42 -7.29 -4.40 2.25
N ILE A 43 -8.23 -3.47 2.20
CA ILE A 43 -9.44 -3.56 1.39
C ILE A 43 -9.47 -2.37 0.44
N ALA A 44 -9.77 -2.64 -0.82
CA ALA A 44 -9.73 -1.63 -1.87
C ALA A 44 -10.87 -1.87 -2.88
N PRO A 45 -12.04 -1.24 -2.73
CA PRO A 45 -13.06 -1.24 -3.78
C PRO A 45 -12.48 -0.60 -5.06
N ARG A 46 -12.87 -1.14 -6.21
CA ARG A 46 -12.44 -0.65 -7.51
C ARG A 46 -13.66 -0.26 -8.35
N GLY A 47 -13.58 0.88 -9.00
CA GLY A 47 -14.49 1.32 -10.05
C GLY A 47 -13.74 1.41 -11.37
N GLU A 48 -14.35 0.92 -12.43
CA GLU A 48 -13.79 0.91 -13.77
C GLU A 48 -14.80 1.54 -14.73
N PHE A 49 -14.28 2.35 -15.64
CA PHE A 49 -15.07 2.96 -16.71
C PHE A 49 -14.33 2.78 -18.02
N GLU A 50 -14.99 2.19 -19.00
CA GLU A 50 -14.38 1.88 -20.29
C GLU A 50 -15.24 2.36 -21.46
N VAL A 51 -14.57 2.86 -22.49
CA VAL A 51 -15.19 3.41 -23.69
C VAL A 51 -14.59 2.73 -24.92
N LEU A 52 -15.47 2.28 -25.81
CA LEU A 52 -15.07 1.75 -27.12
C LEU A 52 -14.68 2.91 -28.02
N LEU A 53 -13.54 2.76 -28.69
CA LEU A 53 -12.96 3.74 -29.58
C LEU A 53 -13.00 3.27 -31.04
N GLY A 54 -13.14 4.25 -31.93
CA GLY A 54 -13.10 4.06 -33.38
C GLY A 54 -14.42 3.59 -34.01
N PRO A 55 -14.53 3.68 -35.35
CA PRO A 55 -15.77 3.42 -36.09
C PRO A 55 -16.21 1.95 -36.00
N ARG A 56 -15.24 1.02 -35.90
CA ARG A 56 -15.50 -0.43 -35.75
C ARG A 56 -15.61 -0.88 -34.29
N ARG A 57 -15.45 0.02 -33.31
CA ARG A 57 -15.50 -0.28 -31.87
C ARG A 57 -14.61 -1.47 -31.46
N ARG A 58 -13.40 -1.56 -32.05
CA ARG A 58 -12.41 -2.63 -31.81
C ARG A 58 -11.39 -2.29 -30.74
N SER A 59 -11.24 -1.01 -30.40
CA SER A 59 -10.34 -0.54 -29.36
C SER A 59 -11.15 -0.13 -28.15
N MET A 60 -10.56 -0.23 -26.96
CA MET A 60 -11.19 0.15 -25.71
C MET A 60 -10.17 0.90 -24.85
N LEU A 61 -10.58 2.06 -24.32
CA LEU A 61 -9.82 2.80 -23.32
C LEU A 61 -10.59 2.76 -22.01
N GLY A 62 -9.89 2.42 -20.94
CA GLY A 62 -10.42 2.30 -19.59
C GLY A 62 -9.71 3.21 -18.62
N VAL A 63 -10.45 3.70 -17.63
CA VAL A 63 -9.92 4.34 -16.43
C VAL A 63 -10.38 3.55 -15.21
N GLN A 64 -9.50 3.42 -14.23
CA GLN A 64 -9.76 2.72 -12.98
C GLN A 64 -9.47 3.66 -11.81
N LEU A 65 -10.38 3.67 -10.83
CA LEU A 65 -10.22 4.33 -9.55
C LEU A 65 -10.36 3.30 -8.45
N GLN A 66 -9.37 3.25 -7.57
CA GLN A 66 -9.33 2.28 -6.48
C GLN A 66 -8.86 2.95 -5.18
N PRO A 67 -9.78 3.52 -4.38
CA PRO A 67 -9.44 3.92 -3.02
C PRO A 67 -9.16 2.66 -2.19
N SER A 68 -8.10 2.69 -1.38
CA SER A 68 -7.71 1.59 -0.53
C SER A 68 -7.55 2.05 0.91
N PHE A 69 -7.96 1.18 1.83
CA PHE A 69 -7.78 1.35 3.24
C PHE A 69 -7.04 0.14 3.79
N ALA A 70 -5.92 0.38 4.45
CA ALA A 70 -5.10 -0.64 5.07
C ALA A 70 -5.02 -0.43 6.57
N VAL A 71 -5.05 -1.52 7.33
CA VAL A 71 -4.83 -1.54 8.79
C VAL A 71 -3.64 -2.45 9.07
N PHE A 72 -2.72 -1.97 9.87
CA PHE A 72 -1.46 -2.62 10.19
C PHE A 72 -1.40 -2.99 11.67
N GLY A 73 -0.74 -4.11 11.96
CA GLY A 73 -0.35 -4.45 13.33
C GLY A 73 0.78 -3.55 13.85
N ASP A 74 1.11 -3.72 15.11
CA ASP A 74 2.21 -2.99 15.77
C ASP A 74 3.61 -3.37 15.25
N GLY A 75 3.70 -4.51 14.57
CA GLY A 75 4.98 -5.09 14.15
C GLY A 75 5.73 -5.73 15.33
N PRO A 76 6.92 -6.30 15.08
CA PRO A 76 7.75 -6.87 16.13
C PRO A 76 8.22 -5.81 17.12
N ARG A 77 8.45 -6.21 18.37
CA ARG A 77 9.27 -5.43 19.30
C ARG A 77 10.72 -5.49 18.79
N GLY A 78 11.37 -4.34 18.66
CA GLY A 78 12.79 -4.29 18.32
C GLY A 78 13.66 -4.61 19.54
N ASP A 79 14.91 -5.01 19.30
CA ASP A 79 15.79 -5.58 20.32
C ASP A 79 16.21 -4.60 21.43
N GLN A 80 16.10 -3.29 21.17
CA GLN A 80 16.54 -2.20 22.05
C GLN A 80 15.45 -1.15 22.33
N CYS A 81 14.19 -1.50 22.11
CA CYS A 81 13.08 -0.58 22.34
C CYS A 81 12.74 -0.51 23.84
N SER A 82 12.48 0.69 24.37
CA SER A 82 11.95 0.86 25.72
C SER A 82 10.61 0.13 25.90
N ASP A 83 10.29 -0.30 27.13
CA ASP A 83 9.07 -1.06 27.41
C ASP A 83 7.82 -0.38 26.85
N GLY A 84 7.04 -1.15 26.07
CA GLY A 84 5.82 -0.67 25.43
C GLY A 84 6.02 0.15 24.14
N THR A 85 7.25 0.37 23.69
CA THR A 85 7.55 1.06 22.42
C THR A 85 7.95 0.10 21.31
N THR A 86 7.49 0.37 20.09
CA THR A 86 7.95 -0.28 18.86
C THR A 86 8.78 0.69 18.02
N PRO A 87 9.59 0.20 17.06
CA PRO A 87 10.32 1.06 16.13
C PRO A 87 9.44 2.10 15.43
N TRP A 88 8.20 1.74 15.12
CA TRP A 88 7.19 2.64 14.55
C TRP A 88 6.81 3.78 15.50
N THR A 89 6.52 3.46 16.78
CA THR A 89 6.12 4.48 17.77
C THR A 89 7.26 5.41 18.17
N ASN A 90 8.49 4.91 18.18
CA ASN A 90 9.69 5.71 18.46
C ASN A 90 9.89 6.79 17.39
N LEU A 91 9.60 6.46 16.13
CA LEU A 91 9.63 7.39 15.00
C LEU A 91 8.38 8.28 14.88
N GLY A 92 7.51 8.29 15.90
CA GLY A 92 6.28 9.06 15.89
C GLY A 92 5.18 8.51 14.98
N VAL A 93 5.40 7.37 14.30
CA VAL A 93 4.41 6.71 13.46
C VAL A 93 3.46 5.89 14.35
N ARG A 94 2.48 6.58 14.93
CA ARG A 94 1.46 5.97 15.81
C ARG A 94 0.23 5.49 15.05
N ARG A 95 0.03 5.97 13.82
CA ARG A 95 -1.13 5.59 13.01
C ARG A 95 -0.93 4.16 12.48
N ARG A 96 -1.93 3.32 12.76
CA ARG A 96 -2.00 1.92 12.34
C ARG A 96 -2.86 1.72 11.10
N TRP A 97 -3.24 2.80 10.44
CA TRP A 97 -4.03 2.75 9.22
C TRP A 97 -3.43 3.66 8.16
N GLN A 98 -3.67 3.31 6.91
CA GLN A 98 -3.31 4.11 5.76
C GLN A 98 -4.46 4.13 4.78
N PHE A 99 -4.75 5.32 4.26
CA PHE A 99 -5.62 5.50 3.11
C PHE A 99 -4.75 5.82 1.88
N GLN A 100 -5.04 5.19 0.75
CA GLN A 100 -4.39 5.49 -0.52
C GLN A 100 -5.46 5.59 -1.62
N ILE A 101 -5.15 6.31 -2.68
CA ILE A 101 -5.97 6.33 -3.89
C ILE A 101 -5.08 5.86 -5.04
N GLN A 102 -5.51 4.80 -5.73
CA GLN A 102 -4.86 4.29 -6.92
C GLN A 102 -5.68 4.69 -8.15
N LEU A 103 -5.00 5.17 -9.19
CA LEU A 103 -5.57 5.54 -10.47
C LEU A 103 -4.87 4.74 -11.56
N GLY A 104 -5.64 4.09 -12.42
CA GLY A 104 -5.13 3.27 -13.52
C GLY A 104 -5.71 3.71 -14.86
N LEU A 105 -4.93 3.54 -15.92
CA LEU A 105 -5.37 3.69 -17.31
C LEU A 105 -5.13 2.36 -18.02
N ASN A 106 -6.15 1.85 -18.70
CA ASN A 106 -6.12 0.58 -19.40
C ASN A 106 -6.41 0.81 -20.89
N TYR A 107 -5.78 0.02 -21.76
CA TYR A 107 -6.13 0.00 -23.17
C TYR A 107 -6.17 -1.44 -23.67
N GLY A 108 -7.23 -1.79 -24.40
CA GLY A 108 -7.48 -3.15 -24.86
C GLY A 108 -8.06 -3.18 -26.26
N PHE A 109 -7.95 -4.36 -26.89
CA PHE A 109 -8.54 -4.63 -28.19
C PHE A 109 -9.60 -5.71 -28.07
N ARG A 110 -10.67 -5.59 -28.86
CA ARG A 110 -11.72 -6.58 -29.02
C ARG A 110 -11.63 -7.12 -30.44
N PHE A 111 -11.23 -8.39 -30.56
CA PHE A 111 -11.16 -9.13 -31.83
C PHE A 111 -12.47 -9.86 -32.07
#